data_AF-A0AAW1XXQ5-F1
#
_entry.id   AF-A0AAW1XXQ5-F1
#
_cell.length_a   1.000
_cell.length_b   1.000
_cell.length_c   1.000
_cell.angle_alpha   90.00
_cell.angle_beta   90.00
_cell.angle_gamma   90.00
#
_symmetry.space_group_name_H-M   'P 1'
#
loop_
_entity.id
_entity.type
_entity.pdbx_description
1 polymer ?
#
loop_
_entity_poly.entity_id
_entity_poly.type
_entity_poly.pdbx_seq_one_letter_code
_entity_poly.pdbx_strand_id
1 'polypeptide(L)'
;MDNSLSSLLNLDQYRRDCFTQYCDMKSMDYTELLYILPSCNFGKFCSNKYLAIVHPKMEESFFGDLEQRRQVIEGRHPSSQFYGHFLALAKAVWLLHLLAFSLDPAPSQFEASSVRIYGLINTQ
;
A
#
# COMPACT_ATOMS: atom_id res chain seq x y z
N MET A 1 4.20 -13.68 -2.78
CA MET A 1 3.71 -13.80 -1.38
C MET A 1 3.48 -15.28 -1.15
N ASP A 2 4.56 -15.95 -0.79
CA ASP A 2 4.72 -17.40 -0.75
C ASP A 2 5.80 -17.66 0.30
N ASN A 3 5.51 -17.21 1.53
CA ASN A 3 6.36 -17.38 2.70
C ASN A 3 5.53 -17.56 3.99
N SER A 4 4.25 -17.87 3.84
CA SER A 4 3.25 -17.88 4.93
C SER A 4 3.55 -18.90 6.02
N LEU A 5 4.31 -19.96 5.72
CA LEU A 5 4.68 -20.98 6.71
C LEU A 5 5.98 -20.60 7.44
N SER A 6 6.93 -19.99 6.73
CA SER A 6 8.21 -19.51 7.27
C SER A 6 8.02 -18.37 8.28
N SER A 7 7.08 -17.45 8.01
CA SER A 7 6.75 -16.33 8.90
C SER A 7 6.05 -16.76 10.19
N LEU A 8 5.37 -17.92 10.19
CA LEU A 8 4.75 -18.49 11.39
C LEU A 8 5.76 -19.14 12.34
N LEU A 9 6.92 -19.57 11.83
CA LEU A 9 7.97 -20.19 12.64
C LEU A 9 8.78 -19.16 13.46
N ASN A 10 8.76 -17.88 13.07
CA ASN A 10 9.44 -16.82 13.81
C ASN A 10 8.74 -15.46 13.61
N LEU A 11 7.65 -15.24 14.34
CA LEU A 11 6.85 -13.99 14.26
C LEU A 11 7.68 -12.75 14.59
N ASP A 12 8.58 -12.83 15.56
CA ASP A 12 9.39 -11.68 15.96
C ASP A 12 10.40 -11.26 14.88
N GLN A 13 10.98 -12.24 14.18
CA GLN A 13 11.82 -11.93 13.02
C GLN A 13 10.98 -11.32 11.90
N TYR A 14 9.81 -11.88 11.62
CA TYR A 14 8.92 -11.34 10.58
C TYR A 14 8.49 -9.89 10.87
N ARG A 15 8.18 -9.56 12.13
CA ARG A 15 7.88 -8.19 12.57
C ARG A 15 9.04 -7.24 12.34
N ARG A 16 10.25 -7.64 12.73
CA ARG A 16 11.49 -6.86 12.48
C ARG A 16 11.72 -6.64 10.99
N ASP A 17 11.56 -7.67 10.18
CA ASP A 17 11.73 -7.58 8.73
C ASP A 17 10.70 -6.62 8.11
N CYS A 18 9.45 -6.65 8.60
CA CYS A 18 8.41 -5.71 8.16
C CYS A 18 8.75 -4.27 8.53
N PHE A 19 9.27 -4.01 9.74
CA PHE A 19 9.70 -2.68 10.15
C PHE A 19 10.90 -2.16 9.34
N THR A 20 11.89 -3.02 9.10
CA THR A 20 13.05 -2.69 8.25
C THR A 20 12.59 -2.31 6.85
N GLN A 21 11.75 -3.14 6.22
CA GLN A 21 11.17 -2.83 4.90
C GLN A 21 10.35 -1.54 4.91
N TYR A 22 9.64 -1.22 6.00
CA TYR A 22 8.91 0.04 6.13
C TYR A 22 9.88 1.23 6.10
N CYS A 23 10.95 1.19 6.89
CA CYS A 23 11.96 2.24 6.95
C CYS A 23 12.62 2.47 5.60
N ASP A 24 13.05 1.38 4.93
CA ASP A 24 13.69 1.43 3.62
C ASP A 24 12.74 2.00 2.55
N MET A 25 11.49 1.52 2.52
CA MET A 25 10.51 1.97 1.52
C MET A 25 10.06 3.41 1.76
N LYS A 26 10.03 3.88 3.02
CA LYS A 26 9.60 5.24 3.36
C LYS A 26 10.53 6.29 2.75
N SER A 27 11.84 6.07 2.79
CA SER A 27 12.86 7.00 2.29
C SER A 27 13.11 6.92 0.79
N MET A 28 12.72 5.83 0.13
CA MET A 28 13.00 5.58 -1.29
C MET A 28 12.04 6.30 -2.25
N ASP A 29 12.55 6.81 -3.38
CA ASP A 29 11.73 7.16 -4.53
C ASP A 29 11.29 5.89 -5.26
N TYR A 30 9.99 5.63 -5.22
CA TYR A 30 9.41 4.40 -5.76
C TYR A 30 9.29 4.44 -7.28
N THR A 31 9.29 5.61 -7.91
CA THR A 31 9.28 5.69 -9.38
C THR A 31 10.60 5.22 -9.96
N GLU A 32 11.71 5.60 -9.33
CA GLU A 32 13.06 5.11 -9.69
C GLU A 32 13.21 3.61 -9.39
N LEU A 33 12.70 3.13 -8.24
CA LEU A 33 12.72 1.70 -7.91
C LEU A 33 12.04 0.85 -9.00
N LEU A 34 10.86 1.27 -9.46
CA LEU A 34 10.08 0.51 -10.45
C LEU A 34 10.67 0.58 -11.86
N TYR A 35 11.52 1.57 -12.13
CA TYR A 35 12.32 1.61 -13.35
C TYR A 35 13.42 0.52 -13.34
N ILE A 36 14.05 0.28 -12.18
CA ILE A 36 15.14 -0.68 -12.04
C ILE A 36 14.62 -2.11 -11.80
N LEU A 37 13.58 -2.25 -10.97
CA LEU A 37 13.03 -3.53 -10.51
C LEU A 37 11.49 -3.57 -10.64
N PRO A 38 10.95 -3.57 -11.86
CA PRO A 38 9.49 -3.55 -12.09
C PRO A 38 8.77 -4.78 -11.52
N SER A 39 9.45 -5.91 -11.40
CA SER A 39 8.86 -7.18 -10.93
C SER A 39 9.08 -7.47 -9.44
N CYS A 40 9.58 -6.51 -8.66
CA CYS A 40 9.71 -6.64 -7.21
C CYS A 40 8.33 -6.85 -6.54
N ASN A 41 8.31 -7.23 -5.26
CA ASN A 41 7.06 -7.47 -4.53
C ASN A 41 6.13 -6.24 -4.54
N PHE A 42 6.70 -5.05 -4.41
CA PHE A 42 5.94 -3.80 -4.49
C PHE A 42 5.41 -3.55 -5.92
N GLY A 43 6.23 -3.76 -6.96
CA GLY A 43 5.79 -3.62 -8.36
C GLY A 43 4.64 -4.56 -8.71
N LYS A 44 4.74 -5.84 -8.34
CA LYS A 44 3.65 -6.82 -8.47
C LYS A 44 2.39 -6.38 -7.72
N PHE A 45 2.54 -5.87 -6.49
CA PHE A 45 1.44 -5.32 -5.72
C PHE A 45 0.76 -4.15 -6.46
N CYS A 46 1.54 -3.20 -6.98
CA CYS A 46 1.03 -2.06 -7.75
C CYS A 46 0.25 -2.51 -8.98
N SER A 47 0.81 -3.41 -9.80
CA SER A 47 0.13 -3.91 -11.00
C SER A 47 -1.17 -4.63 -10.65
N ASN A 48 -1.15 -5.51 -9.65
CA ASN A 48 -2.34 -6.23 -9.21
C ASN A 48 -3.43 -5.28 -8.67
N LYS A 49 -3.05 -4.29 -7.85
CA LYS A 49 -4.00 -3.32 -7.30
C LYS A 49 -4.56 -2.40 -8.38
N TYR A 50 -3.73 -1.99 -9.32
CA TYR A 50 -4.15 -1.14 -10.43
C TYR A 50 -5.22 -1.86 -11.26
N LEU A 51 -4.95 -3.11 -11.65
CA LEU A 51 -5.88 -3.91 -12.44
C LEU A 51 -7.19 -4.22 -11.69
N ALA A 52 -7.16 -4.30 -10.36
CA ALA A 52 -8.32 -4.54 -9.52
C ALA A 52 -9.19 -3.28 -9.28
N ILE A 53 -8.58 -2.10 -9.16
CA ILE A 53 -9.28 -0.86 -8.78
C ILE A 53 -9.66 -0.03 -10.01
N VAL A 54 -8.78 0.07 -11.00
CA VAL A 54 -8.98 0.90 -12.19
C VAL A 54 -9.59 0.05 -13.28
N HIS A 55 -10.90 0.19 -13.49
CA HIS A 55 -11.64 -0.58 -14.49
C HIS A 55 -11.32 -0.11 -15.93
N PRO A 56 -11.30 -0.99 -16.97
CA PRO A 56 -11.04 -0.58 -18.35
C PRO A 56 -11.87 0.64 -18.83
N LYS A 57 -13.19 0.66 -18.54
CA LYS A 57 -14.06 1.81 -18.84
C LYS A 57 -13.60 3.14 -18.24
N MET A 58 -12.94 3.09 -17.07
CA MET A 58 -12.38 4.28 -16.43
C MET A 58 -11.19 4.79 -17.22
N GLU A 59 -10.32 3.90 -17.70
CA GLU A 59 -9.20 4.27 -18.57
C GLU A 59 -9.66 4.80 -19.92
N GLU A 60 -10.62 4.15 -20.58
CA GLU A 60 -11.21 4.65 -21.83
C GLU A 60 -11.79 6.06 -21.65
N SER A 61 -12.41 6.33 -20.50
CA SER A 61 -12.97 7.66 -20.19
C SER A 61 -11.90 8.70 -19.85
N PHE A 62 -10.81 8.30 -19.19
CA PHE A 62 -9.76 9.21 -18.75
C PHE A 62 -8.70 9.49 -19.83
N PHE A 63 -8.39 8.49 -20.65
CA PHE A 63 -7.26 8.51 -21.59
C PHE A 63 -7.69 8.30 -23.05
N GLY A 64 -8.88 7.76 -23.30
CA GLY A 64 -9.35 7.43 -24.65
C GLY A 64 -8.80 6.11 -25.22
N ASP A 65 -7.96 5.40 -24.45
CA ASP A 65 -7.38 4.12 -24.84
C ASP A 65 -7.12 3.21 -23.61
N LEU A 66 -6.56 2.02 -23.87
CA LEU A 66 -6.18 1.02 -22.86
C LEU A 66 -4.67 0.72 -22.88
N GLU A 67 -3.86 1.63 -23.44
CA GLU A 67 -2.42 1.42 -23.59
C GLU A 67 -1.73 1.31 -22.22
N GLN A 68 -2.18 2.14 -21.27
CA GLN A 68 -1.72 2.09 -19.89
C GLN A 68 -2.01 0.73 -19.25
N ARG A 69 -3.24 0.22 -19.36
CA ARG A 69 -3.60 -1.13 -18.92
C ARG A 69 -2.74 -2.23 -19.54
N ARG A 70 -2.49 -2.17 -20.85
CA ARG A 70 -1.68 -3.16 -21.55
C ARG A 70 -0.27 -3.22 -20.96
N GLN A 71 0.36 -2.06 -20.73
CA GLN A 71 1.67 -1.99 -20.08
C GLN A 71 1.65 -2.63 -18.69
N VAL A 72 0.61 -2.36 -17.88
CA VAL A 72 0.48 -2.95 -16.54
C VAL A 72 0.31 -4.46 -16.58
N ILE A 73 -0.46 -4.99 -17.54
CA ILE A 73 -0.63 -6.44 -17.75
C ILE A 73 0.70 -7.10 -18.11
N GLU A 74 1.54 -6.42 -18.90
CA GLU A 74 2.90 -6.87 -19.24
C GLU A 74 3.90 -6.74 -18.06
N GLY A 75 3.44 -6.32 -16.89
CA GLY A 75 4.28 -6.11 -15.71
C GLY A 75 5.15 -4.87 -15.80
N ARG A 76 4.83 -3.92 -16.69
CA ARG A 76 5.49 -2.62 -16.79
C ARG A 76 4.76 -1.58 -15.97
N HIS A 77 5.46 -0.48 -15.68
CA HIS A 77 4.92 0.66 -14.94
C HIS A 77 4.83 1.87 -15.87
N PRO A 78 3.61 2.30 -16.25
CA PRO A 78 3.40 3.47 -17.09
C PRO A 78 3.99 4.75 -16.49
N SER A 79 4.54 5.62 -17.34
CA SER A 79 5.09 6.93 -16.95
C SER A 79 4.04 8.05 -16.92
N SER A 80 2.75 7.72 -16.99
CA SER A 80 1.68 8.72 -17.01
C SER A 80 1.53 9.40 -15.64
N GLN A 81 1.02 10.63 -15.67
CA GLN A 81 0.74 11.38 -14.44
C GLN A 81 -0.29 10.66 -13.56
N PHE A 82 -1.32 10.04 -14.15
CA PHE A 82 -2.32 9.28 -13.40
C PHE A 82 -1.69 8.09 -12.68
N TYR A 83 -0.84 7.33 -13.39
CA TYR A 83 -0.18 6.18 -12.81
C TYR A 83 0.79 6.60 -11.68
N GLY A 84 1.48 7.73 -11.83
CA GLY A 84 2.29 8.33 -10.76
C GLY A 84 1.49 8.61 -9.48
N HIS A 85 0.31 9.24 -9.60
CA HIS A 85 -0.58 9.45 -8.44
C HIS A 85 -1.10 8.14 -7.84
N PHE A 86 -1.44 7.17 -8.69
CA PHE A 86 -1.83 5.84 -8.25
C PHE A 86 -0.71 5.15 -7.45
N LEU A 87 0.55 5.26 -7.90
CA LEU A 87 1.69 4.69 -7.21
C LEU A 87 1.92 5.34 -5.84
N ALA A 88 1.70 6.65 -5.70
CA ALA A 88 1.74 7.32 -4.40
C ALA A 88 0.73 6.72 -3.41
N LEU A 89 -0.50 6.47 -3.87
CA LEU A 89 -1.54 5.80 -3.09
C LEU A 89 -1.14 4.35 -2.75
N ALA A 90 -0.66 3.60 -3.74
CA ALA A 90 -0.21 2.22 -3.55
C ALA A 90 0.93 2.13 -2.52
N LYS A 91 1.89 3.07 -2.56
CA LYS A 91 2.97 3.18 -1.58
C LYS A 91 2.42 3.42 -0.18
N ALA A 92 1.46 4.34 0.00
CA ALA A 92 0.87 4.60 1.30
C ALA A 92 0.21 3.34 1.89
N VAL A 93 -0.54 2.58 1.07
CA VAL A 93 -1.16 1.32 1.49
C VAL A 93 -0.12 0.24 1.80
N TRP A 94 0.94 0.15 1.00
CA TRP A 94 2.04 -0.79 1.22
C TRP A 94 2.78 -0.51 2.54
N LEU A 95 3.11 0.76 2.82
CA LEU A 95 3.71 1.18 4.08
C LEU A 95 2.81 0.90 5.27
N LEU A 96 1.50 1.14 5.13
CA LEU A 96 0.52 0.83 6.17
C LEU A 96 0.48 -0.68 6.47
N HIS A 97 0.52 -1.52 5.43
CA HIS A 97 0.59 -2.97 5.58
C HIS A 97 1.85 -3.37 6.36
N LEU A 98 3.03 -2.95 5.91
CA LEU A 98 4.30 -3.26 6.60
C LEU A 98 4.31 -2.80 8.06
N LEU A 99 3.81 -1.58 8.32
CA LEU A 99 3.72 -1.04 9.67
C LEU A 99 2.78 -1.88 10.54
N ALA A 100 1.58 -2.20 10.05
CA ALA A 100 0.60 -2.99 10.80
C ALA A 100 1.17 -4.37 11.22
N PHE A 101 1.97 -5.01 10.35
CA PHE A 101 2.61 -6.29 10.64
C PHE A 101 3.87 -6.20 11.50
N SER A 102 4.43 -5.00 11.67
CA SER A 102 5.59 -4.76 12.54
C SER A 102 5.25 -4.54 14.01
N LEU A 103 4.00 -4.18 14.33
CA LEU A 103 3.58 -3.79 15.68
C LEU A 103 3.23 -5.01 16.55
N ASP A 104 3.56 -4.91 17.84
CA ASP A 104 3.15 -5.86 18.88
C ASP A 104 2.72 -5.10 20.15
N PRO A 105 1.45 -5.18 20.59
CA PRO A 105 0.37 -5.94 19.96
C PRO A 105 0.03 -5.39 18.57
N ALA A 106 -0.48 -6.26 17.70
CA ALA A 106 -1.05 -5.83 16.43
C ALA A 106 -2.09 -4.73 16.70
N PRO A 107 -2.19 -3.69 15.85
CA PRO A 107 -3.07 -2.56 16.11
C PRO A 107 -4.51 -3.05 16.35
N SER A 108 -4.95 -2.98 17.60
CA SER A 108 -6.36 -3.15 17.96
C SER A 108 -7.12 -1.94 17.46
N GLN A 109 -8.36 -2.16 17.04
CA GLN A 109 -9.23 -1.16 16.41
C GLN A 109 -9.15 0.19 17.12
N PHE A 110 -9.15 1.28 16.36
CA PHE A 110 -9.17 2.63 16.92
C PHE A 110 -10.48 2.80 17.71
N GLU A 111 -10.41 2.62 19.03
CA GLU A 111 -11.50 3.03 19.92
C GLU A 111 -11.54 4.55 19.91
N ALA A 112 -12.46 5.12 19.13
CA ALA A 112 -12.84 6.51 19.30
C ALA A 112 -13.34 6.64 20.74
N SER A 113 -12.55 7.27 21.61
CA SER A 113 -12.99 7.59 22.96
C SER A 113 -14.25 8.44 22.81
N SER A 114 -15.40 7.85 23.15
CA SER A 114 -16.64 8.59 23.25
C SER A 114 -16.47 9.55 24.43
N VAL A 115 -15.97 10.75 24.15
CA VAL A 115 -15.97 11.86 25.10
C VAL A 115 -17.44 12.12 25.42
N ARG A 116 -17.89 11.59 26.56
CA ARG A 116 -19.24 11.82 27.09
C ARG A 116 -19.37 13.30 27.41
N ILE A 117 -20.14 14.02 26.61
CA ILE A 117 -20.50 15.44 26.80
C ILE A 117 -21.60 15.58 27.87
N TYR A 118 -21.48 14.88 29.01
CA TYR A 118 -22.43 14.98 30.13
C TYR A 118 -21.91 15.82 31.30
N GLY A 119 -20.76 16.48 31.15
CA GLY A 119 -20.13 17.28 32.21
C GLY A 119 -20.40 18.80 32.18
N LEU A 120 -21.15 19.34 31.20
CA LEU A 120 -21.30 20.79 31.00
C LEU A 120 -22.71 21.35 31.25
N ILE A 121 -23.61 20.59 31.88
CA ILE A 121 -24.98 21.10 32.22
C ILE A 121 -25.29 21.13 33.72
N ASN A 122 -24.31 20.95 34.61
CA ASN A 122 -24.52 21.18 36.03
C ASN A 122 -23.26 21.71 36.72
N THR A 123 -23.02 23.02 36.61
CA THR A 123 -22.35 23.80 37.66
C THR A 123 -23.00 25.18 37.68
N GLN A 124 -23.58 25.45 38.85
CA GLN A 124 -24.15 26.67 39.43
C GLN A 124 -24.14 27.98 38.62
#